data_AF-A0A5M6CJR3-F1
#
_entry.id   AF-A0A5M6CJR3-F1
#
_cell.length_a   1.000
_cell.length_b   1.000
_cell.length_c   1.000
_cell.angle_alpha   90.00
_cell.angle_beta   90.00
_cell.angle_gamma   90.00
#
_symmetry.space_group_name_H-M   'P 1'
#
loop_
_entity.id
_entity.type
_entity.pdbx_description
1 polymer ?
#
loop_
_entity_poly.entity_id
_entity_poly.type
_entity_poly.pdbx_seq_one_letter_code
_entity_poly.pdbx_strand_id
1 'polypeptide(L)' 'MVYEIVWTPKAIESFLENLKYLQQKWTQREVNQFASIVEEKILLLSTHPETGSPQKKCS' A
#
# COMPACT_ATOMS: atom_id res chain seq x y z
N MET A 1 14.36 -7.93 12.62
CA MET A 1 13.04 -8.14 13.23
C MET A 1 12.02 -7.86 12.13
N VAL A 2 11.00 -8.72 11.97
CA VAL A 2 9.95 -8.53 10.94
C VAL A 2 8.64 -8.37 11.69
N TYR A 3 7.94 -7.27 11.44
CA TYR A 3 6.64 -6.96 12.01
C TYR A 3 5.53 -7.50 11.10
N GLU A 4 4.46 -8.01 11.71
CA GLU A 4 3.25 -8.39 10.98
C GLU A 4 2.49 -7.13 10.52
N ILE A 5 2.11 -7.10 9.25
CA ILE A 5 1.31 -6.02 8.68
C ILE A 5 -0.17 -6.41 8.70
N VAL A 6 -0.95 -5.69 9.47
CA VAL A 6 -2.41 -5.90 9.57
C VAL A 6 -3.13 -4.81 8.79
N TRP A 7 -3.93 -5.23 7.80
CA TRP A 7 -4.76 -4.33 7.01
C TRP A 7 -6.11 -4.11 7.70
N THR A 8 -6.55 -2.86 7.75
CA THR A 8 -7.93 -2.58 8.13
C THR A 8 -8.87 -2.91 6.96
N PRO A 9 -10.14 -3.27 7.22
CA PRO A 9 -11.10 -3.54 6.15
C PRO A 9 -11.21 -2.39 5.13
N LYS A 10 -11.19 -1.14 5.61
CA LYS A 10 -11.22 0.05 4.76
C LYS A 10 -9.98 0.16 3.87
N ALA A 11 -8.80 -0.18 4.38
CA ALA A 11 -7.58 -0.14 3.58
C ALA A 11 -7.60 -1.19 2.45
N ILE A 12 -8.17 -2.37 2.71
CA ILE A 12 -8.38 -3.41 1.69
C ILE A 12 -9.33 -2.89 0.61
N GLU A 13 -10.48 -2.33 1.01
CA GLU A 13 -11.46 -1.75 0.09
C GLU A 13 -10.85 -0.68 -0.80
N SER A 14 -10.17 0.32 -0.22
CA SER A 14 -9.53 1.39 -0.99
C SER A 14 -8.44 0.87 -1.93
N PHE A 15 -7.68 -0.16 -1.53
CA PHE A 15 -6.68 -0.76 -2.41
C PHE A 15 -7.33 -1.45 -3.61
N LEU A 16 -8.41 -2.20 -3.40
CA LEU A 16 -9.17 -2.85 -4.47
C LEU A 16 -9.82 -1.84 -5.42
N GLU A 17 -10.37 -0.74 -4.90
CA GLU A 17 -10.92 0.34 -5.73
C GLU A 17 -9.85 0.97 -6.62
N ASN A 18 -8.67 1.24 -6.06
CA ASN A 18 -7.54 1.76 -6.83
C ASN A 18 -7.10 0.77 -7.92
N LEU A 19 -6.99 -0.51 -7.61
CA LEU A 19 -6.65 -1.54 -8.61
C LEU A 19 -7.69 -1.60 -9.73
N LYS A 20 -8.98 -1.57 -9.39
CA LYS A 20 -10.07 -1.57 -10.38
C LYS A 20 -10.00 -0.34 -11.29
N TYR A 21 -9.75 0.83 -10.72
CA TYR A 21 -9.57 2.06 -11.50
C TYR A 21 -8.37 1.95 -12.45
N LEU A 22 -7.25 1.42 -11.95
CA LEU A 22 -6.04 1.24 -12.75
C LEU A 22 -6.28 0.27 -13.92
N GLN A 23 -6.96 -0.86 -13.68
CA GLN A 23 -7.29 -1.85 -14.72
C GLN A 23 -8.19 -1.31 -15.84
N GLN A 24 -9.03 -0.30 -15.56
CA GLN A 24 -9.93 0.29 -16.55
C GLN A 24 -9.24 1.33 -17.45
N LYS A 25 -8.09 1.84 -17.04
CA LYS A 25 -7.49 3.06 -17.60
C LYS A 25 -6.03 2.89 -18.02
N TRP A 26 -5.33 1.90 -17.47
CA TRP A 26 -3.92 1.62 -17.74
C TRP A 26 -3.73 0.18 -18.23
N THR A 27 -2.53 -0.07 -18.77
CA THR A 27 -2.14 -1.40 -19.24
C THR A 27 -1.93 -2.37 -18.08
N GLN A 28 -2.07 -3.67 -18.34
CA GLN A 28 -1.78 -4.70 -17.35
C GLN A 28 -0.37 -4.60 -16.76
N ARG A 29 0.60 -4.13 -17.56
CA ARG A 29 1.98 -3.89 -17.11
C ARG A 29 2.03 -2.85 -16.00
N GLU A 30 1.33 -1.74 -16.16
CA GLU A 30 1.31 -0.65 -15.18
C GLU A 30 0.54 -1.04 -13.92
N VAL A 31 -0.55 -1.81 -14.06
CA VAL A 31 -1.28 -2.38 -12.92
C VAL A 31 -0.38 -3.31 -12.10
N ASN A 32 0.36 -4.20 -12.77
CA ASN A 32 1.29 -5.11 -12.12
C ASN A 32 2.43 -4.35 -11.43
N GLN A 33 2.97 -3.33 -12.10
CA GLN A 33 4.01 -2.48 -11.52
C GLN A 33 3.53 -1.76 -10.26
N PHE A 34 2.30 -1.23 -10.26
CA PHE A 34 1.71 -0.62 -9.06
C PHE A 34 1.60 -1.64 -7.91
N ALA A 35 1.09 -2.83 -8.17
CA ALA A 35 0.99 -3.88 -7.16
C ALA A 35 2.36 -4.27 -6.58
N SER A 36 3.38 -4.44 -7.42
CA SER A 36 4.75 -4.74 -6.98
C SER A 36 5.36 -3.62 -6.12
N ILE A 37 5.12 -2.35 -6.48
CA ILE A 37 5.61 -1.21 -5.67
C ILE A 37 4.93 -1.21 -4.31
N VAL A 38 3.62 -1.46 -4.26
CA VAL A 38 2.89 -1.53 -2.99
C VAL A 38 3.44 -2.65 -2.11
N GLU A 39 3.68 -3.83 -2.67
CA GLU A 39 4.30 -4.96 -1.95
C GLU A 39 5.69 -4.64 -1.42
N GLU A 40 6.55 -3.98 -2.23
CA GLU A 40 7.87 -3.52 -1.81
C GLU A 40 7.79 -2.55 -0.62
N LYS A 41 6.83 -1.61 -0.66
CA LYS A 41 6.62 -0.66 0.45
C LYS A 41 6.12 -1.35 1.72
N ILE A 42 5.23 -2.33 1.60
CA ILE A 42 4.76 -3.13 2.75
C ILE A 42 5.93 -3.88 3.38
N LEU A 43 6.78 -4.51 2.56
CA LEU A 43 7.96 -5.23 3.03
C LEU A 43 8.94 -4.30 3.74
N LEU A 44 9.17 -3.10 3.18
CA LEU A 44 9.99 -2.09 3.82
C LEU A 44 9.42 -1.68 5.19
N LEU A 45 8.11 -1.44 5.28
CA LEU A 45 7.44 -1.10 6.54
C LEU A 45 7.50 -2.24 7.57
N SER A 46 7.41 -3.50 7.11
CA SER A 46 7.52 -4.67 7.99
C SER A 46 8.91 -4.81 8.61
N THR A 47 9.94 -4.25 7.99
CA THR A 47 11.34 -4.33 8.48
C THR A 47 11.79 -3.05 9.18
N HIS A 48 11.21 -1.91 8.81
CA HIS A 48 11.56 -0.56 9.29
C HIS A 48 10.28 0.25 9.57
N PRO A 49 9.53 -0.06 10.66
CA PRO A 49 8.26 0.60 10.97
C PRO A 49 8.38 2.12 11.19
N GLU A 50 9.56 2.61 11.50
CA GLU A 50 9.90 4.03 11.68
C GLU A 50 10.07 4.81 10.37
N THR A 51 9.99 4.15 9.21
CA THR A 51 10.10 4.80 7.88
C THR A 51 9.02 5.86 7.66
N GLY A 52 7.87 5.75 8.34
CA GLY A 52 6.81 6.75 8.29
C GLY A 52 7.09 7.95 9.19
N SER A 53 6.86 9.15 8.68
CA SER A 53 6.87 10.35 9.51
C SER A 53 5.63 10.37 10.42
N PRO A 54 5.77 10.54 11.74
CA PRO A 54 4.63 10.75 12.63
C PRO A 54 3.86 11.98 12.17
N GLN A 55 2.61 11.80 11.73
CA GLN A 55 1.75 12.92 11.44
C GLN A 55 1.29 13.53 12.77
N LYS A 56 1.60 14.81 13.01
CA LYS A 56 0.95 15.56 14.07
C LYS A 56 -0.54 15.62 13.72
N LYS A 57 -1.39 14.98 14.51
CA LYS A 57 -2.83 15.27 14.45
C LYS A 57 -2.98 16.77 14.74
N CYS A 58 -3.36 17.57 13.74
CA CYS A 58 -3.86 18.91 14.00
C CYS A 58 -5.02 18.75 14.97
N SER A 59 -4.83 19.29 16.17
CA SER A 59 -5.81 19.35 17.25
C SER A 59 -6.73 20.54 17.01
#